data_AF-A0A956EJ94-F1
#
_entry.id   AF-A0A956EJ94-F1
#
_cell.length_a   1.000
_cell.length_b   1.000
_cell.length_c   1.000
_cell.angle_alpha   90.00
_cell.angle_beta   90.00
_cell.angle_gamma   90.00
#
_symmetry.space_group_name_H-M   'P 1'
#
loop_
_entity.id
_entity.type
_entity.pdbx_description
1 polymer ?
#
loop_
_entity_poly.entity_id
_entity_poly.type
_entity_poly.pdbx_seq_one_letter_code
_entity_poly.pdbx_strand_id
1 'polypeptide(L)'
;MSAWITAALVAVPAALVLLYLRGRARYYRELFSPEHLRELHAGFVEIIERSPASDQPLALPASADGHPPGTLITSRGLVLVVTHRRVDEGSVLHVSISQEGGPTTQAVASRVAYLLLMTLARNPAELSPFFTPSRIFHLVLVHRQEALALRPFDEVLADYQRGYQPVPFAARQLPGAGAEPAAS
;
A
#
# COMPACT_ATOMS: atom_id res chain seq x y z
N MET A 1 -8.06 -35.28 38.39
CA MET A 1 -8.07 -34.91 36.95
C MET A 1 -6.98 -35.72 36.28
N SER A 2 -7.30 -36.50 35.25
CA SER A 2 -6.35 -37.44 34.63
C SER A 2 -5.29 -36.70 33.81
N ALA A 3 -4.05 -37.20 33.80
CA ALA A 3 -2.92 -36.57 33.11
C ALA A 3 -3.17 -36.31 31.62
N TRP A 4 -4.03 -37.11 30.97
CA TRP A 4 -4.42 -36.93 29.58
C TRP A 4 -5.29 -35.69 29.34
N ILE A 5 -6.12 -35.28 30.31
CA ILE A 5 -6.92 -34.04 30.22
C ILE A 5 -6.00 -32.83 30.25
N THR A 6 -5.03 -32.80 31.17
CA THR A 6 -4.05 -31.72 31.25
C THR A 6 -3.18 -31.65 29.99
N ALA A 7 -2.73 -32.80 29.46
CA ALA A 7 -1.97 -32.84 28.22
C ALA A 7 -2.79 -32.32 27.02
N ALA A 8 -4.06 -32.72 26.91
CA ALA A 8 -4.94 -32.25 25.84
C ALA A 8 -5.23 -30.74 25.91
N LEU A 9 -5.42 -30.20 27.12
CA LEU A 9 -5.65 -28.77 27.36
C LEU A 9 -4.48 -27.89 26.93
N VAL A 10 -3.26 -28.43 26.88
CA VAL A 10 -2.07 -27.70 26.39
C VAL A 10 -1.81 -27.97 24.91
N ALA A 11 -1.91 -29.23 24.49
CA ALA A 11 -1.57 -29.64 23.13
C ALA A 11 -2.53 -29.06 22.07
N VAL A 12 -3.84 -29.00 22.35
CA VAL A 12 -4.83 -28.50 21.38
C VAL A 12 -4.64 -27.00 21.11
N PRO A 13 -4.57 -26.10 22.11
CA PRO A 13 -4.27 -24.69 21.85
C PRO A 13 -2.93 -24.48 21.15
N ALA A 14 -1.89 -25.22 21.53
CA ALA A 14 -0.59 -25.13 20.88
C ALA A 14 -0.67 -25.49 19.38
N ALA A 15 -1.38 -26.58 19.04
CA ALA A 15 -1.61 -26.98 17.66
C ALA A 15 -2.39 -25.91 16.87
N LEU A 16 -3.44 -25.32 17.47
CA LEU A 16 -4.22 -24.25 16.84
C LEU A 16 -3.39 -23.00 16.58
N VAL A 17 -2.54 -22.60 17.53
CA VAL A 17 -1.61 -21.47 17.36
C VAL A 17 -0.62 -21.77 16.23
N LEU A 18 -0.04 -22.97 16.18
CA LEU A 18 0.88 -23.36 15.11
C LEU A 18 0.22 -23.36 13.73
N LEU A 19 -1.02 -23.85 13.62
CA LEU A 19 -1.79 -23.82 12.37
C LEU A 19 -2.06 -22.38 11.92
N TYR A 20 -2.47 -21.52 12.85
CA TYR A 20 -2.69 -20.10 12.58
C TYR A 20 -1.41 -19.39 12.10
N LEU A 21 -0.29 -19.58 12.80
CA LEU A 21 1.00 -19.01 12.44
C LEU A 21 1.49 -19.51 11.10
N ARG A 22 1.31 -20.80 10.79
CA ARG A 22 1.65 -21.38 9.48
C ARG A 22 0.81 -20.77 8.37
N GLY A 23 -0.50 -20.57 8.59
CA GLY A 23 -1.38 -19.89 7.67
C GLY A 23 -0.94 -18.44 7.39
N ARG A 24 -0.67 -17.67 8.45
CA ARG A 24 -0.13 -16.30 8.37
C ARG A 24 1.20 -16.25 7.64
N ALA A 25 2.14 -17.14 7.96
CA ALA A 25 3.45 -17.18 7.34
C ALA A 25 3.37 -17.54 5.84
N ARG A 26 2.44 -18.43 5.45
CA ARG A 26 2.17 -18.72 4.05
C ARG A 26 1.61 -17.49 3.33
N TYR A 27 0.57 -16.87 3.91
CA TYR A 27 -0.04 -15.66 3.37
C TYR A 27 1.00 -14.56 3.12
N TYR A 28 1.82 -14.21 4.11
CA TYR A 28 2.84 -13.16 3.95
C TYR A 28 3.95 -13.53 2.96
N ARG A 29 4.29 -14.82 2.85
CA ARG A 29 5.27 -15.29 1.86
C ARG A 29 4.76 -15.14 0.43
N GLU A 30 3.49 -15.45 0.21
CA GLU A 30 2.84 -15.25 -1.08
C GLU A 30 2.64 -13.75 -1.37
N LEU A 31 2.24 -12.96 -0.36
CA LEU A 31 2.07 -11.52 -0.47
C LEU A 31 3.37 -10.76 -0.78
N PHE A 32 4.52 -11.27 -0.33
CA PHE A 32 5.82 -10.66 -0.61
C PHE A 32 6.68 -11.55 -1.51
N SER A 33 6.06 -12.41 -2.31
CA SER A 33 6.79 -13.19 -3.32
C SER A 33 7.26 -12.25 -4.44
N PRO A 34 8.40 -12.55 -5.10
CA PRO A 34 8.88 -11.74 -6.22
C PRO A 34 7.84 -11.56 -7.34
N GLU A 35 7.01 -12.57 -7.57
CA GLU A 35 5.94 -12.55 -8.57
C GLU A 35 4.88 -11.51 -8.22
N HIS A 36 4.42 -11.49 -6.97
CA HIS A 36 3.43 -10.52 -6.52
C HIS A 36 4.01 -9.10 -6.40
N LEU A 37 5.28 -8.97 -6.01
CA LEU A 37 5.97 -7.68 -6.02
C LEU A 37 6.14 -7.13 -7.45
N ARG A 38 6.36 -8.01 -8.45
CA ARG A 38 6.41 -7.64 -9.86
C ARG A 38 5.06 -7.17 -10.37
N GLU A 39 3.99 -7.86 -10.00
CA GLU A 39 2.62 -7.45 -10.31
C GLU A 39 2.32 -6.05 -9.74
N LEU A 40 2.65 -5.83 -8.46
CA LEU A 40 2.46 -4.55 -7.79
C LEU A 40 3.26 -3.43 -8.44
N HIS A 41 4.53 -3.68 -8.79
CA HIS A 41 5.40 -2.73 -9.48
C HIS A 41 4.86 -2.40 -10.87
N ALA A 42 4.54 -3.41 -11.68
CA ALA A 42 4.05 -3.22 -13.04
C ALA A 42 2.75 -2.44 -13.07
N GLY A 43 1.78 -2.81 -12.22
CA GLY A 43 0.50 -2.09 -12.14
C GLY A 43 0.67 -0.65 -11.64
N PHE A 44 1.57 -0.41 -10.69
CA PHE A 44 1.87 0.94 -10.24
C PHE A 44 2.52 1.79 -11.35
N VAL A 45 3.51 1.26 -12.06
CA VAL A 45 4.17 1.91 -13.20
C VAL A 45 3.15 2.26 -14.28
N GLU A 46 2.31 1.31 -14.67
CA GLU A 46 1.25 1.50 -15.67
C GLU A 46 0.29 2.63 -15.29
N ILE A 47 -0.10 2.73 -14.01
CA ILE A 47 -0.96 3.80 -13.52
C ILE A 47 -0.26 5.17 -13.64
N ILE A 48 1.01 5.27 -13.23
CA ILE A 48 1.77 6.53 -13.28
C ILE A 48 1.96 6.99 -14.73
N GLU A 49 2.31 6.07 -15.63
CA GLU A 49 2.54 6.37 -17.05
C GLU A 49 1.25 6.82 -17.76
N ARG A 50 0.09 6.27 -17.37
CA ARG A 50 -1.22 6.68 -17.91
C ARG A 50 -1.83 7.90 -17.23
N SER A 51 -1.30 8.29 -16.07
CA SER A 51 -1.82 9.40 -15.26
C SER A 51 -0.76 10.49 -15.07
N PRO A 52 -0.33 11.17 -16.16
CA PRO A 52 0.58 12.30 -16.02
C PRO A 52 -0.08 13.38 -15.16
N ALA A 53 0.75 14.16 -14.45
CA ALA A 53 0.26 15.24 -13.61
C ALA A 53 -0.59 16.20 -14.45
N SER A 54 -1.87 16.33 -14.08
CA SER A 54 -2.83 17.19 -14.75
C SER A 54 -3.57 18.06 -13.74
N ASP A 55 -3.98 19.24 -14.18
CA ASP A 55 -4.87 20.14 -13.43
C ASP A 55 -6.33 19.68 -13.53
N GLN A 56 -6.64 18.83 -14.51
CA GLN A 56 -7.97 18.27 -14.71
C GLN A 56 -8.14 16.93 -13.98
N PRO A 57 -9.32 16.64 -13.42
CA PRO A 57 -9.66 15.30 -12.94
C PRO A 57 -9.38 14.27 -14.05
N LEU A 58 -8.73 13.16 -13.71
CA LEU A 58 -8.43 12.10 -14.67
C LEU A 58 -9.71 11.62 -15.37
N ALA A 59 -9.92 12.07 -16.61
CA ALA A 59 -10.90 11.51 -17.53
C ALA A 59 -10.36 10.23 -18.16
N LEU A 60 -9.77 9.37 -17.32
CA LEU A 60 -9.34 8.06 -17.77
C LEU A 60 -10.57 7.16 -17.84
N PRO A 61 -10.67 6.28 -18.86
CA PRO A 61 -11.65 5.22 -18.84
C PRO A 61 -11.45 4.38 -17.58
N ALA A 62 -12.55 3.86 -17.03
CA ALA A 62 -12.46 2.84 -15.98
C ALA A 62 -11.49 1.74 -16.44
N SER A 63 -10.78 1.15 -15.48
CA SER A 63 -9.95 -0.03 -15.77
C SER A 63 -10.78 -1.10 -16.49
N ALA A 64 -10.12 -2.03 -17.18
CA ALA A 64 -10.80 -3.13 -17.88
C ALA A 64 -11.77 -3.91 -16.96
N ASP A 65 -11.50 -3.88 -15.65
CA ASP A 65 -12.27 -4.56 -14.60
C ASP A 65 -13.37 -3.67 -13.98
N GLY A 66 -13.62 -2.49 -14.54
CA GLY A 66 -14.67 -1.56 -14.10
C GLY A 66 -14.32 -0.71 -12.87
N HIS A 67 -13.10 -0.82 -12.33
CA HIS A 67 -12.66 0.02 -11.22
C HIS A 67 -12.33 1.45 -11.68
N PRO A 68 -12.45 2.44 -10.78
CA PRO A 68 -12.07 3.82 -11.07
C PRO A 68 -10.63 3.91 -11.58
N PRO A 69 -10.32 4.88 -12.44
CA PRO A 69 -8.96 5.08 -12.91
C PRO A 69 -7.97 5.28 -11.77
N GLY A 70 -6.76 4.79 -11.96
CA GLY A 70 -5.72 4.83 -10.93
C GLY A 70 -5.90 3.80 -9.81
N THR A 71 -6.86 2.88 -9.93
CA THR A 71 -7.01 1.75 -9.01
C THR A 71 -6.26 0.53 -9.54
N LEU A 72 -5.47 -0.11 -8.69
CA LEU A 72 -4.89 -1.43 -8.89
C LEU A 72 -5.40 -2.36 -7.80
N ILE A 73 -5.97 -3.50 -8.20
CA ILE A 73 -6.24 -4.61 -7.29
C ILE A 73 -5.37 -5.78 -7.74
N THR A 74 -4.54 -6.26 -6.83
CA THR A 74 -3.60 -7.36 -7.11
C THR A 74 -4.24 -8.73 -6.87
N SER A 75 -3.62 -9.78 -7.42
CA SER A 75 -3.99 -11.19 -7.22
C SER A 75 -4.04 -11.64 -5.75
N ARG A 76 -3.43 -10.89 -4.83
CA ARG A 76 -3.45 -11.14 -3.38
C ARG A 76 -4.34 -10.17 -2.60
N GLY A 77 -5.18 -9.42 -3.30
CA GLY A 77 -6.16 -8.51 -2.73
C GLY A 77 -5.55 -7.24 -2.14
N LEU A 78 -4.29 -6.89 -2.43
CA LEU A 78 -3.84 -5.51 -2.15
C LEU A 78 -4.53 -4.55 -3.11
N VAL A 79 -5.00 -3.44 -2.55
CA VAL A 79 -5.63 -2.38 -3.31
C VAL A 79 -4.75 -1.14 -3.21
N LEU A 80 -4.34 -0.60 -4.37
CA LEU A 80 -3.75 0.72 -4.50
C LEU A 80 -4.72 1.65 -5.19
N VAL A 81 -4.89 2.85 -4.66
CA VAL A 81 -5.55 3.95 -5.36
C VAL A 81 -4.54 5.07 -5.51
N VAL A 82 -4.18 5.40 -6.74
CA VAL A 82 -3.17 6.39 -7.08
C VAL A 82 -3.84 7.56 -7.75
N THR A 83 -3.53 8.77 -7.26
CA THR A 83 -3.93 10.02 -7.91
C THR A 83 -2.71 10.89 -8.09
N HIS A 84 -2.65 11.60 -9.22
CA HIS A 84 -1.53 12.45 -9.56
C HIS A 84 -2.06 13.79 -10.05
N ARG A 85 -1.84 14.84 -9.26
CA ARG A 85 -2.44 16.16 -9.49
C ARG A 85 -1.35 17.21 -9.59
N ARG A 86 -1.45 18.10 -10.58
CA ARG A 86 -0.62 19.30 -10.64
C ARG A 86 -1.15 20.38 -9.69
N VAL A 87 -0.23 21.07 -9.03
CA VAL A 87 -0.49 22.16 -8.07
C VAL A 87 0.48 23.30 -8.39
N ASP A 88 0.20 24.51 -7.88
CA ASP A 88 0.92 25.74 -8.27
C ASP A 88 2.46 25.62 -8.18
N GLU A 89 2.98 24.90 -7.18
CA GLU A 89 4.43 24.74 -6.95
C GLU A 89 4.99 23.35 -7.32
N GLY A 90 4.23 22.53 -8.06
CA GLY A 90 4.70 21.22 -8.51
C GLY A 90 3.57 20.22 -8.77
N SER A 91 3.73 19.00 -8.27
CA SER A 91 2.77 17.93 -8.44
C SER A 91 2.72 17.06 -7.20
N VAL A 92 1.53 16.58 -6.89
CA VAL A 92 1.24 15.73 -5.75
C VAL A 92 0.84 14.36 -6.25
N LEU A 93 1.67 13.37 -5.94
CA LEU A 93 1.36 11.97 -6.13
C LEU A 93 0.84 11.41 -4.80
N HIS A 94 -0.42 10.99 -4.78
CA HIS A 94 -1.06 10.40 -3.61
C HIS A 94 -1.40 8.94 -3.88
N VAL A 95 -0.89 8.05 -3.06
CA VAL A 95 -1.19 6.62 -3.10
C VAL A 95 -1.88 6.21 -1.81
N SER A 96 -3.04 5.58 -1.92
CA SER A 96 -3.74 4.94 -0.82
C SER A 96 -3.54 3.43 -0.90
N ILE A 97 -3.18 2.80 0.22
CA ILE A 97 -2.89 1.37 0.33
C ILE A 97 -3.90 0.74 1.29
N SER A 98 -4.63 -0.25 0.80
CA SER A 98 -5.59 -1.04 1.57
C SER A 98 -5.61 -2.50 1.11
N GLN A 99 -6.56 -3.29 1.61
CA GLN A 99 -6.76 -4.67 1.22
C GLN A 99 -8.23 -4.90 0.85
N GLU A 100 -8.51 -5.87 -0.02
CA GLU A 100 -9.86 -6.24 -0.36
C GLU A 100 -10.59 -6.77 0.89
N GLY A 101 -11.84 -6.32 1.08
CA GLY A 101 -12.64 -6.69 2.23
C GLY A 101 -12.26 -6.01 3.56
N GLY A 102 -11.27 -5.12 3.60
CA GLY A 102 -10.97 -4.38 4.82
C GLY A 102 -9.66 -3.61 4.88
N PRO A 103 -9.31 -3.06 6.05
CA PRO A 103 -8.06 -2.34 6.21
C PRO A 103 -6.86 -3.27 6.17
N THR A 104 -5.74 -2.78 5.63
CA THR A 104 -4.47 -3.52 5.68
C THR A 104 -3.76 -3.31 7.03
N THR A 105 -2.69 -4.07 7.28
CA THR A 105 -1.85 -3.89 8.47
C THR A 105 -0.73 -2.88 8.19
N GLN A 106 -0.25 -2.18 9.22
CA GLN A 106 0.88 -1.26 9.08
C GLN A 106 2.13 -1.93 8.50
N ALA A 107 2.41 -3.19 8.87
CA ALA A 107 3.55 -3.93 8.34
C ALA A 107 3.44 -4.15 6.83
N VAL A 108 2.23 -4.47 6.34
CA VAL A 108 1.97 -4.63 4.90
C VAL A 108 2.08 -3.30 4.19
N ALA A 109 1.38 -2.27 4.68
CA ALA A 109 1.43 -0.94 4.09
C ALA A 109 2.86 -0.38 4.04
N SER A 110 3.65 -0.58 5.09
CA SER A 110 5.05 -0.12 5.15
C SER A 110 5.93 -0.83 4.13
N ARG A 111 5.72 -2.13 3.91
CA ARG A 111 6.46 -2.89 2.90
C ARG A 111 6.08 -2.50 1.48
N VAL A 112 4.79 -2.33 1.23
CA VAL A 112 4.28 -1.85 -0.06
C VAL A 112 4.80 -0.45 -0.34
N ALA A 113 4.62 0.48 0.59
CA ALA A 113 5.11 1.85 0.48
C ALA A 113 6.62 1.90 0.20
N TYR A 114 7.42 1.08 0.89
CA TYR A 114 8.86 1.01 0.64
C TYR A 114 9.17 0.55 -0.80
N LEU A 115 8.47 -0.46 -1.33
CA LEU A 115 8.62 -0.86 -2.74
C LEU A 115 8.31 0.32 -3.68
N LEU A 116 7.19 1.02 -3.45
CA LEU A 116 6.78 2.16 -4.28
C LEU A 116 7.80 3.32 -4.23
N LEU A 117 8.35 3.61 -3.05
CA LEU A 117 9.42 4.60 -2.88
C LEU A 117 10.69 4.19 -3.60
N MET A 118 11.06 2.90 -3.56
CA MET A 118 12.19 2.40 -4.32
C MET A 118 11.95 2.50 -5.83
N THR A 119 10.73 2.31 -6.32
CA THR A 119 10.35 2.57 -7.72
C THR A 119 10.57 4.03 -8.12
N LEU A 120 10.31 4.96 -7.19
CA LEU A 120 10.39 6.40 -7.41
C LEU A 120 11.72 7.04 -6.95
N ALA A 121 12.72 6.25 -6.56
CA ALA A 121 13.92 6.74 -5.87
C ALA A 121 14.80 7.72 -6.69
N ARG A 122 14.57 7.85 -8.01
CA ARG A 122 15.25 8.81 -8.89
C ARG A 122 14.62 10.20 -8.90
N ASN A 123 13.53 10.41 -8.15
CA ASN A 123 12.76 11.64 -8.14
C ASN A 123 12.98 12.39 -6.83
N PRO A 124 13.51 13.63 -6.85
CA PRO A 124 13.52 14.47 -5.67
C PRO A 124 12.07 14.82 -5.30
N ALA A 125 11.64 14.32 -4.14
CA ALA A 125 10.29 14.52 -3.65
C ALA A 125 10.27 14.64 -2.12
N GLU A 126 9.33 15.43 -1.61
CA GLU A 126 9.02 15.49 -0.19
C GLU A 126 7.97 14.43 0.13
N LEU A 127 8.23 13.62 1.16
CA LEU A 127 7.39 12.50 1.54
C LEU A 127 6.59 12.81 2.81
N SER A 128 5.27 12.62 2.75
CA SER A 128 4.36 12.72 3.90
C SER A 128 3.51 11.44 4.02
N PRO A 129 3.96 10.44 4.78
CA PRO A 129 3.22 9.21 5.01
C PRO A 129 2.31 9.36 6.23
N PHE A 130 1.02 9.00 6.09
CA PHE A 130 0.09 8.98 7.22
C PHE A 130 -0.97 7.90 7.08
N PHE A 131 -1.75 7.64 8.12
CA PHE A 131 -2.93 6.79 8.04
C PHE A 131 -4.16 7.52 8.57
N THR A 132 -5.33 7.12 8.09
CA THR A 132 -6.63 7.66 8.50
C THR A 132 -7.30 6.77 9.56
N PRO A 133 -8.29 7.27 10.33
CA PRO A 133 -9.05 6.45 11.28
C PRO A 133 -9.73 5.21 10.65
N SER A 134 -10.06 5.28 9.36
CA SER A 134 -10.54 4.15 8.55
C SER A 134 -9.45 3.11 8.23
N ARG A 135 -8.23 3.28 8.76
CA ARG A 135 -7.06 2.39 8.63
C ARG A 135 -6.59 2.22 7.17
N ILE A 136 -6.76 3.26 6.36
CA ILE A 136 -6.14 3.38 5.05
C ILE A 136 -4.80 4.09 5.21
N PHE A 137 -3.76 3.56 4.58
CA PHE A 137 -2.41 4.13 4.62
C PHE A 137 -2.20 4.97 3.38
N HIS A 138 -1.70 6.19 3.56
CA HIS A 138 -1.51 7.17 2.51
C HIS A 138 -0.05 7.55 2.38
N LEU A 139 0.48 7.41 1.17
CA LEU A 139 1.78 7.89 0.75
C LEU A 139 1.57 9.13 -0.11
N VAL A 140 1.93 10.30 0.40
CA VAL A 140 1.88 11.55 -0.37
C VAL A 140 3.30 11.98 -0.71
N LEU A 141 3.58 12.16 -1.99
CA LEU A 141 4.83 12.71 -2.50
C LEU A 141 4.56 14.04 -3.20
N VAL A 142 5.30 15.07 -2.83
CA VAL A 142 5.30 16.36 -3.52
C VAL A 142 6.60 16.47 -4.32
N HIS A 143 6.51 16.64 -5.63
CA HIS A 143 7.67 16.76 -6.52
C HIS A 143 7.50 17.90 -7.53
N ARG A 144 8.60 18.36 -8.11
CA ARG A 144 8.61 19.45 -9.11
C ARG A 144 8.79 18.98 -10.55
N GLN A 145 9.02 17.69 -10.75
CA GLN A 145 9.26 17.13 -12.07
C GLN A 145 7.95 16.97 -12.84
N GLU A 146 7.97 17.27 -14.14
CA GLU A 146 6.81 17.07 -15.03
C GLU A 146 6.50 15.59 -15.25
N ALA A 147 7.54 14.76 -15.31
CA ALA A 147 7.46 13.32 -15.46
C ALA A 147 8.32 12.62 -14.40
N LEU A 148 7.79 11.56 -13.81
CA LEU A 148 8.49 10.75 -12.81
C LEU A 148 9.41 9.74 -13.50
N ALA A 149 10.67 9.71 -13.12
CA ALA A 149 11.62 8.67 -13.50
C ALA A 149 11.35 7.39 -12.72
N LEU A 150 10.81 6.38 -13.40
CA LEU A 150 10.49 5.07 -12.83
C LEU A 150 11.67 4.12 -12.96
N ARG A 151 11.96 3.36 -11.90
CA ARG A 151 13.05 2.39 -11.90
C ARG A 151 12.59 1.01 -12.40
N PRO A 152 13.44 0.28 -13.17
CA PRO A 152 13.17 -1.09 -13.57
C PRO A 152 12.97 -2.02 -12.37
N PHE A 153 12.09 -3.03 -12.51
CA PHE A 153 11.73 -3.93 -11.41
C PHE A 153 12.94 -4.64 -10.79
N ASP A 154 13.88 -5.12 -11.58
CA ASP A 154 15.02 -5.89 -11.07
C ASP A 154 15.93 -5.04 -10.16
N GLU A 155 16.13 -3.75 -10.50
CA GLU A 155 16.84 -2.81 -9.64
C GLU A 155 16.08 -2.55 -8.33
N VAL A 156 14.75 -2.33 -8.44
CA VAL A 156 13.87 -2.09 -7.28
C VAL A 156 13.87 -3.29 -6.34
N LEU A 157 13.77 -4.51 -6.89
CA LEU A 157 13.75 -5.74 -6.11
C LEU A 157 15.08 -5.98 -5.40
N ALA A 158 16.21 -5.73 -6.06
CA ALA A 158 17.53 -5.85 -5.46
C ALA A 158 17.71 -4.89 -4.25
N ASP A 159 17.25 -3.64 -4.37
CA ASP A 159 17.29 -2.70 -3.24
C ASP A 159 16.32 -3.09 -2.13
N TYR A 160 15.10 -3.49 -2.53
CA TYR A 160 14.06 -3.96 -1.62
C TYR A 160 14.56 -5.08 -0.70
N GLN A 161 15.26 -6.06 -1.28
CA GLN A 161 15.79 -7.21 -0.57
C GLN A 161 17.02 -6.88 0.28
N ARG A 162 17.87 -5.93 -0.16
CA ARG A 162 19.11 -5.57 0.54
C ARG A 162 18.88 -4.77 1.82
N GLY A 163 17.85 -3.93 1.85
CA GLY A 163 17.81 -2.86 2.85
C GLY A 163 16.43 -2.37 3.21
N TYR A 164 15.41 -3.23 3.25
CA TYR A 164 14.06 -2.83 3.67
C TYR A 164 14.08 -1.94 4.92
N GLN A 165 13.57 -0.72 4.77
CA GLN A 165 13.33 0.20 5.88
C GLN A 165 11.83 0.46 6.00
N PRO A 166 11.21 0.21 7.17
CA PRO A 166 9.80 0.52 7.38
C PRO A 166 9.50 2.00 7.17
N VAL A 167 8.48 2.29 6.35
CA VAL A 167 7.98 3.66 6.18
C VAL A 167 7.23 4.08 7.46
N PRO A 168 7.64 5.18 8.12
CA PRO A 168 7.06 5.59 9.40
C PRO A 168 5.73 6.30 9.19
N PHE A 169 4.64 5.55 9.05
CA PHE A 169 3.29 6.11 9.01
C PHE A 169 2.92 6.73 10.37
N ALA A 170 2.67 8.05 10.37
CA ALA A 170 2.18 8.76 11.54
C ALA A 170 0.65 8.91 11.49
N ALA A 171 0.01 8.94 12.66
CA ALA A 171 -1.40 9.33 12.74
C ALA A 171 -1.52 10.81 12.38
N ARG A 172 -2.31 11.14 11.36
CA ARG A 172 -2.63 12.53 11.03
C ARG A 172 -4.10 12.77 11.35
N GLN A 173 -4.38 13.68 12.26
CA GLN A 173 -5.73 14.23 12.39
C GLN A 173 -5.94 15.16 11.19
N LEU A 174 -6.80 14.77 10.26
CA LEU A 174 -7.24 15.66 9.20
C LEU A 174 -8.12 16.75 9.83
N PRO A 175 -7.84 18.05 9.61
CA PRO A 175 -8.75 19.11 10.04
C PRO A 175 -10.15 18.84 9.48
N GLY A 176 -11.15 18.75 10.35
CA GLY A 176 -12.57 18.61 9.94
C GLY A 176 -13.18 17.21 10.03
N ALA A 177 -12.43 16.14 10.35
CA ALA A 177 -12.99 14.79 10.51
C ALA A 177 -13.86 14.59 11.78
N GLY A 178 -14.15 15.67 12.52
CA GLY A 178 -14.94 15.66 13.76
C GLY A 178 -15.99 16.77 13.85
N ALA A 179 -16.27 17.49 12.77
CA ALA A 179 -17.44 18.38 12.75
C ALA A 179 -18.65 17.54 12.32
N GLU A 180 -19.42 17.04 13.29
CA GLU A 180 -20.80 16.67 13.02
C GLU A 180 -21.48 17.88 12.36
N PRO A 181 -22.23 17.72 11.25
CA PRO A 181 -23.08 18.80 10.78
C PRO A 181 -24.03 19.15 11.92
N ALA A 182 -23.95 20.39 12.42
CA ALA A 182 -24.93 20.89 13.35
C ALA A 182 -26.29 20.71 12.70
N ALA A 183 -27.13 19.83 13.28
CA ALA A 183 -28.47 19.61 12.82
C ALA A 183 -29.24 20.93 12.95
N SER A 184 -29.49 21.57 11.81
CA SER A 184 -30.41 22.70 11.65
C SER A 184 -31.83 22.19 11.46
#